data_AF-A0A929CP76-F1
#
_entry.id   AF-A0A929CP76-F1
#
_cell.length_a   1.000
_cell.length_b   1.000
_cell.length_c   1.000
_cell.angle_alpha   90.00
_cell.angle_beta   90.00
_cell.angle_gamma   90.00
#
_symmetry.space_group_name_H-M   'P 1'
#
loop_
_entity.id
_entity.type
_entity.pdbx_description
1 polymer ?
#
loop_
_entity_poly.entity_id
_entity_poly.type
_entity_poly.pdbx_seq_one_letter_code
_entity_poly.pdbx_strand_id
1 'polypeptide(L)'
;MLNRRHIRVKVMQVVYAFKRNESDDLKKDEQFLLQSIDNMYSLYLLILSLLIEVRDQAEEYLIKSQQKHLATSEDKNPNNKFINNKVLIHLKNNVLLQKELEKRNIANWKLDNEYVEIIFKLLLKSELY
;
A
#
# COMPACT_ATOMS: atom_id res chain seq x y z
N MET A 1 -2.55 7.20 -7.63
CA MET A 1 -2.62 8.47 -8.38
C MET A 1 -3.86 9.26 -7.97
N LEU A 2 -3.69 10.48 -7.48
CA LEU A 2 -4.74 11.49 -7.42
C LEU A 2 -5.11 11.90 -8.86
N ASN A 3 -6.11 11.24 -9.44
CA ASN A 3 -6.63 11.62 -10.74
C ASN A 3 -7.44 12.93 -10.60
N ARG A 4 -7.53 13.72 -11.68
CA ARG A 4 -8.37 14.94 -11.75
C ARG A 4 -9.81 14.69 -11.29
N ARG A 5 -10.34 13.48 -11.52
CA ARG A 5 -11.65 13.06 -11.01
C ARG A 5 -11.71 13.09 -9.47
N HIS A 6 -10.70 12.56 -8.78
CA HIS A 6 -10.67 12.53 -7.31
C HIS A 6 -10.62 13.95 -6.72
N ILE A 7 -9.82 14.83 -7.34
CA ILE A 7 -9.74 16.25 -6.94
C ILE A 7 -11.10 16.93 -7.12
N ARG A 8 -11.76 16.77 -8.28
CA ARG A 8 -13.09 17.35 -8.52
C ARG A 8 -14.13 16.85 -7.52
N VAL A 9 -14.14 15.54 -7.24
CA VAL A 9 -15.06 14.96 -6.25
C VAL A 9 -14.81 15.58 -4.87
N LYS A 10 -13.55 15.74 -4.46
CA LYS A 10 -13.21 16.36 -3.17
C LYS A 10 -13.61 17.82 -3.10
N VAL A 11 -13.35 18.60 -4.15
CA VAL A 11 -13.80 19.99 -4.25
C VAL A 11 -15.32 20.07 -4.15
N MET A 12 -16.06 19.22 -4.88
CA MET A 12 -17.53 19.20 -4.81
C MET A 12 -18.05 18.81 -3.42
N GLN A 13 -17.40 17.86 -2.74
CA GLN A 13 -17.76 17.48 -1.36
C GLN A 13 -17.59 18.67 -0.39
N VAL A 14 -16.49 19.41 -0.50
CA VAL A 14 -16.23 20.58 0.33
C VAL A 14 -17.20 21.71 0.02
N VAL A 15 -17.44 22.02 -1.26
CA VAL A 15 -18.42 23.04 -1.66
C VAL A 15 -19.83 22.70 -1.17
N TYR A 16 -20.22 21.42 -1.23
CA TYR A 16 -21.51 20.96 -0.71
C TYR A 16 -21.60 21.11 0.81
N ALA A 17 -20.54 20.76 1.55
CA ALA A 17 -20.48 20.93 3.00
C ALA A 17 -20.52 22.41 3.40
N PHE A 18 -19.74 23.26 2.72
CA PHE A 18 -19.72 24.71 2.91
C PHE A 18 -21.12 25.31 2.77
N LYS A 19 -21.83 24.97 1.69
CA LYS A 19 -23.21 25.46 1.46
C LYS A 19 -24.24 25.01 2.50
N ARG A 20 -23.96 23.94 3.25
CA ARG A 20 -24.84 23.42 4.31
C ARG A 20 -24.49 23.94 5.69
N ASN A 21 -23.27 24.43 5.89
CA ASN A 21 -22.85 25.00 7.16
C ASN A 21 -23.35 26.45 7.26
N GLU A 22 -23.75 26.87 8.46
CA GLU A 22 -24.11 28.27 8.75
C GLU A 22 -22.87 29.16 8.93
N SER A 23 -21.66 28.57 8.92
CA SER A 23 -20.39 29.29 9.06
C SER A 23 -19.78 29.64 7.70
N ASP A 24 -19.60 30.92 7.41
CA ASP A 24 -18.97 31.43 6.18
C ASP A 24 -17.41 31.41 6.21
N ASP A 25 -16.79 30.57 7.05
CA ASP A 25 -15.32 30.52 7.17
C ASP A 25 -14.68 29.69 6.04
N LEU A 26 -14.48 30.35 4.90
CA LEU A 26 -13.83 29.76 3.73
C LEU A 26 -12.41 29.22 4.02
N LYS A 27 -11.67 29.84 4.96
CA LYS A 27 -10.29 29.43 5.26
C LYS A 27 -10.25 28.04 5.89
N LYS A 28 -11.20 27.77 6.78
CA LYS A 28 -11.34 26.45 7.42
C LYS A 28 -11.59 25.35 6.39
N ASP A 29 -12.46 25.62 5.43
CA ASP A 29 -12.82 24.65 4.39
C ASP A 29 -11.70 24.44 3.36
N GLU A 30 -10.93 25.49 3.05
CA GLU A 30 -9.70 25.36 2.26
C GLU A 30 -8.67 24.47 2.96
N GLN A 31 -8.40 24.69 4.25
CA GLN A 31 -7.49 23.85 5.03
C GLN A 31 -7.96 22.40 5.07
N PHE A 32 -9.26 22.17 5.26
CA PHE A 32 -9.85 20.84 5.23
C PHE A 32 -9.67 20.16 3.86
N LEU A 33 -9.88 20.89 2.77
CA LEU A 33 -9.66 20.38 1.41
C LEU A 33 -8.21 19.94 1.21
N LEU A 34 -7.25 20.80 1.58
CA LEU A 34 -5.82 20.51 1.45
C LEU A 34 -5.43 19.29 2.29
N GLN A 35 -5.90 19.21 3.54
CA GLN A 35 -5.67 18.05 4.40
C GLN A 35 -6.26 16.77 3.79
N SER A 36 -7.45 16.84 3.18
CA SER A 36 -8.07 15.68 2.56
C SER A 36 -7.28 15.18 1.33
N ILE A 37 -6.71 16.09 0.54
CA ILE A 37 -5.82 15.76 -0.58
C ILE A 37 -4.55 15.11 -0.06
N ASP A 38 -3.95 15.66 0.99
CA ASP A 38 -2.73 15.10 1.60
C ASP A 38 -2.96 13.70 2.16
N ASN A 39 -4.07 13.50 2.89
CA ASN A 39 -4.47 12.18 3.40
C ASN A 39 -4.69 11.17 2.26
N MET A 40 -5.25 11.59 1.13
CA MET A 40 -5.43 10.73 -0.03
C MET A 40 -4.09 10.30 -0.65
N TYR A 41 -3.10 11.20 -0.66
CA TYR A 41 -1.75 10.86 -1.10
C TYR A 41 -1.07 9.88 -0.13
N SER A 42 -1.19 10.10 1.18
CA SER A 42 -0.71 9.16 2.20
C SER A 42 -1.36 7.77 2.05
N LEU A 43 -2.66 7.70 1.80
CA LEU A 43 -3.36 6.44 1.51
C LEU A 43 -2.83 5.76 0.24
N TYR A 44 -2.53 6.52 -0.80
CA TYR A 44 -1.94 5.97 -2.02
C TYR A 44 -0.57 5.33 -1.75
N LEU A 45 0.28 6.01 -0.97
CA LEU A 45 1.58 5.48 -0.56
C LEU A 45 1.43 4.23 0.31
N LEU A 46 0.46 4.21 1.24
CA LEU A 46 0.15 3.03 2.06
C LEU A 46 -0.25 1.81 1.22
N ILE A 47 -1.02 2.01 0.15
CA ILE A 47 -1.38 0.93 -0.78
C ILE A 47 -0.16 0.45 -1.57
N LEU A 48 0.75 1.35 -1.95
CA LEU A 48 2.00 0.95 -2.61
C LEU A 48 2.91 0.16 -1.66
N SER A 49 3.03 0.58 -0.40
CA SER A 49 3.83 -0.16 0.58
C SER A 49 3.26 -1.54 0.85
N LEU A 50 1.94 -1.72 0.81
CA LEU A 50 1.31 -3.05 0.95
C LEU A 50 1.82 -4.05 -0.09
N LEU A 51 2.00 -3.62 -1.35
CA LEU A 51 2.54 -4.49 -2.40
C LEU A 51 3.98 -4.93 -2.12
N ILE A 52 4.78 -4.04 -1.51
CA ILE A 52 6.16 -4.33 -1.12
C ILE A 52 6.16 -5.32 0.06
N GLU A 53 5.33 -5.10 1.07
CA GLU A 53 5.25 -5.96 2.25
C GLU A 53 4.75 -7.37 1.90
N VAL A 54 3.79 -7.51 0.98
CA VAL A 54 3.34 -8.84 0.50
C VAL A 54 4.45 -9.57 -0.26
N ARG A 55 5.26 -8.86 -1.06
CA ARG A 55 6.46 -9.43 -1.70
C ARG A 55 7.46 -9.92 -0.66
N ASP A 56 7.71 -9.10 0.35
CA ASP A 56 8.71 -9.40 1.39
C ASP A 56 8.25 -10.56 2.27
N GLN A 57 6.94 -10.66 2.57
CA GLN A 57 6.36 -11.84 3.21
C GLN A 57 6.53 -13.10 2.37
N ALA A 58 6.36 -13.02 1.04
CA ALA A 58 6.59 -14.15 0.16
C ALA A 58 8.06 -14.58 0.13
N GLU A 59 8.99 -13.61 0.11
CA GLU A 59 10.44 -13.86 0.19
C GLU A 59 10.81 -14.56 1.51
N GLU A 60 10.29 -14.09 2.65
CA GLU A 60 10.47 -14.76 3.94
C GLU A 60 9.89 -16.17 3.97
N TYR A 61 8.70 -16.36 3.40
CA TYR A 61 8.04 -17.66 3.35
C TYR A 61 8.89 -18.68 2.59
N LEU A 62 9.48 -18.29 1.46
CA LEU A 62 10.35 -19.15 0.66
C LEU A 62 11.66 -19.50 1.39
N ILE A 63 12.26 -18.54 2.08
CA ILE A 63 13.46 -18.79 2.89
C ILE A 63 13.14 -19.79 4.03
N LYS A 64 12.02 -19.58 4.72
CA LYS A 64 11.54 -20.48 5.80
C LYS A 64 11.20 -21.87 5.26
N SER A 65 10.64 -21.97 4.05
CA SER A 65 10.27 -23.25 3.45
C SER A 65 11.48 -24.10 3.08
N GLN A 66 12.54 -23.48 2.54
CA GLN A 66 13.81 -24.15 2.22
C GLN A 66 14.52 -24.70 3.46
N GLN A 67 14.35 -24.06 4.61
CA GLN A 67 14.97 -24.46 5.88
C GLN A 67 14.23 -25.58 6.62
N LYS A 68 13.08 -26.05 6.10
CA LYS A 68 12.31 -27.14 6.74
C LYS A 68 13.15 -28.42 6.80
N HIS A 69 13.16 -29.06 7.98
CA HIS A 69 13.83 -30.36 8.18
C HIS A 69 13.27 -31.48 7.29
N LEU A 70 11.99 -31.40 6.93
CA LEU A 70 11.31 -32.30 5.99
C LEU A 70 10.93 -31.55 4.71
N ALA A 71 11.90 -30.85 4.10
CA ALA A 71 11.67 -30.12 2.86
C ALA A 71 11.27 -31.07 1.72
N THR A 72 10.12 -30.79 1.10
CA THR A 72 9.69 -31.45 -0.13
C THR A 72 10.60 -31.06 -1.30
N SER A 73 10.52 -31.76 -2.43
CA SER A 73 11.27 -31.37 -3.64
C SER A 73 10.91 -29.96 -4.12
N GLU A 74 9.67 -29.54 -3.91
CA GLU A 74 9.17 -28.20 -4.22
C GLU A 74 9.71 -27.15 -3.26
N ASP A 75 9.83 -27.47 -1.96
CA ASP A 75 10.47 -26.58 -0.98
C ASP A 75 11.96 -26.36 -1.29
N LYS A 76 12.64 -27.36 -1.88
CA LYS A 76 14.06 -27.26 -2.30
C LYS A 76 14.25 -26.42 -3.56
N ASN A 77 13.26 -26.36 -4.44
CA ASN A 77 13.30 -25.55 -5.65
C ASN A 77 12.01 -24.69 -5.77
N PRO A 78 11.85 -23.68 -4.91
CA PRO A 78 10.62 -22.92 -4.85
C PRO A 78 10.40 -22.05 -6.09
N ASN A 79 9.13 -21.80 -6.39
CA ASN A 79 8.75 -20.86 -7.44
C ASN A 79 9.08 -19.41 -7.03
N ASN A 80 10.14 -18.86 -7.64
CA ASN A 80 10.57 -17.49 -7.38
C ASN A 80 9.89 -16.44 -8.28
N LYS A 81 8.90 -16.81 -9.11
CA LYS A 81 8.28 -15.91 -10.10
C LYS A 81 7.68 -14.66 -9.48
N PHE A 82 7.04 -14.79 -8.32
CA PHE A 82 6.40 -13.66 -7.65
C PHE A 82 7.42 -12.69 -7.04
N ILE A 83 8.39 -13.20 -6.26
CA ILE A 83 9.43 -12.37 -5.63
C ILE A 83 10.33 -11.67 -6.66
N ASN A 84 10.50 -12.29 -7.83
CA ASN A 84 11.27 -11.77 -8.97
C ASN A 84 10.45 -10.90 -9.92
N ASN A 85 9.22 -10.55 -9.56
CA ASN A 85 8.41 -9.67 -10.37
C ASN A 85 9.10 -8.30 -10.50
N LYS A 86 9.40 -7.89 -11.74
CA LYS A 86 10.12 -6.65 -12.04
C LYS A 86 9.46 -5.42 -11.44
N VAL A 87 8.13 -5.33 -11.46
CA VAL A 87 7.40 -4.17 -10.91
C VAL A 87 7.58 -4.10 -9.40
N LEU A 88 7.47 -5.23 -8.69
CA LEU A 88 7.63 -5.27 -7.23
C LEU A 88 9.08 -4.97 -6.82
N ILE A 89 10.07 -5.47 -7.57
CA ILE A 89 11.49 -5.12 -7.36
C ILE A 89 11.70 -3.62 -7.57
N HIS A 90 11.17 -3.04 -8.65
CA HIS A 90 11.30 -1.62 -8.93
C HIS A 90 10.64 -0.77 -7.85
N LEU A 91 9.48 -1.18 -7.32
CA LEU A 91 8.82 -0.49 -6.21
C LEU A 91 9.66 -0.56 -4.93
N LYS A 92 10.14 -1.75 -4.54
CA LYS A 92 10.98 -1.95 -3.36
C LYS A 92 12.25 -1.09 -3.41
N ASN A 93 12.91 -1.04 -4.57
CA ASN A 93 14.18 -0.34 -4.76
C ASN A 93 14.02 1.15 -5.10
N ASN A 94 12.80 1.68 -5.18
CA ASN A 94 12.58 3.07 -5.53
C ASN A 94 12.92 3.99 -4.35
N VAL A 95 14.06 4.67 -4.44
CA VAL A 95 14.56 5.59 -3.40
C VAL A 95 13.60 6.74 -3.09
N LEU A 96 12.91 7.29 -4.10
CA LEU A 96 11.95 8.38 -3.89
C LEU A 96 10.73 7.88 -3.12
N LEU A 97 10.24 6.68 -3.44
CA LEU A 97 9.13 6.08 -2.71
C LEU A 97 9.51 5.82 -1.26
N GLN A 98 10.68 5.24 -0.99
CA GLN A 98 11.13 4.97 0.38
C GLN A 98 11.23 6.27 1.20
N LYS A 99 11.82 7.33 0.63
CA LYS A 99 11.88 8.66 1.27
C LYS A 99 10.50 9.22 1.59
N GLU A 100 9.53 9.09 0.70
CA GLU A 100 8.17 9.58 0.94
C GLU A 100 7.42 8.75 2.00
N LEU A 101 7.65 7.43 2.06
CA LEU A 101 7.11 6.57 3.11
C LEU A 101 7.68 6.94 4.49
N GLU A 102 9.00 7.14 4.58
CA GLU A 102 9.68 7.57 5.80
C GLU A 102 9.20 8.95 6.26
N LYS A 103 9.18 9.93 5.35
CA LYS A 103 8.74 11.31 5.63
C LYS A 103 7.33 11.37 6.22
N ARG A 104 6.45 10.46 5.80
CA ARG A 104 5.04 10.39 6.24
C ARG A 104 4.80 9.35 7.32
N ASN A 105 5.86 8.70 7.84
CA ASN A 105 5.80 7.66 8.85
C ASN A 105 4.84 6.51 8.50
N ILE A 106 4.82 6.11 7.22
CA ILE A 106 3.96 5.01 6.75
C ILE A 106 4.65 3.69 7.10
N ALA A 107 4.39 3.21 8.31
CA ALA A 107 4.90 1.93 8.83
C ALA A 107 3.76 0.99 9.30
N ASN A 108 2.52 1.26 8.87
CA ASN A 108 1.31 0.57 9.36
C ASN A 108 1.42 -0.96 9.29
N TRP A 109 1.96 -1.51 8.19
CA TRP A 109 2.06 -2.96 7.98
C TRP A 109 3.05 -3.67 8.90
N LYS A 110 3.99 -2.93 9.50
CA LYS A 110 4.92 -3.46 10.51
C LYS A 110 4.29 -3.51 11.90
N LEU A 111 3.28 -2.67 12.14
CA LEU A 111 2.54 -2.62 13.40
C LEU A 111 1.34 -3.58 13.37
N ASP A 112 0.69 -3.69 12.22
CA ASP A 112 -0.45 -4.56 11.96
C ASP A 112 -0.31 -5.18 10.57
N ASN A 113 0.03 -6.48 10.54
CA ASN A 113 0.31 -7.23 9.33
C ASN A 113 -0.88 -8.09 8.86
N GLU A 114 -2.06 -7.98 9.49
CA GLU A 114 -3.18 -8.90 9.25
C GLU A 114 -3.58 -8.96 7.77
N TYR A 115 -3.72 -7.78 7.15
CA TYR A 115 -4.05 -7.69 5.72
C TYR A 115 -2.96 -8.24 4.81
N VAL A 116 -1.68 -8.08 5.18
CA VAL A 116 -0.55 -8.64 4.43
C VAL A 116 -0.69 -10.16 4.40
N GLU A 117 -0.97 -10.77 5.56
CA GLU A 117 -1.17 -12.22 5.66
C GLU A 117 -2.39 -12.71 4.90
N ILE A 118 -3.52 -12.00 4.98
CA ILE A 118 -4.75 -12.37 4.27
C ILE A 118 -4.48 -12.37 2.77
N ILE A 119 -3.88 -11.30 2.25
CA ILE A 119 -3.58 -11.17 0.81
C ILE A 119 -2.58 -12.23 0.39
N PHE A 120 -1.54 -12.49 1.19
CA PHE A 120 -0.56 -13.52 0.89
C PHE A 120 -1.20 -14.92 0.85
N LYS A 121 -2.06 -15.26 1.82
CA LYS A 121 -2.80 -16.54 1.84
C LYS A 121 -3.73 -16.68 0.63
N LEU A 122 -4.39 -15.60 0.20
CA LEU A 122 -5.20 -15.60 -1.02
C LEU A 122 -4.35 -15.80 -2.27
N LEU A 123 -3.15 -15.19 -2.30
CA LEU A 123 -2.21 -15.31 -3.39
C LEU A 123 -1.67 -16.74 -3.53
N LEU A 124 -1.33 -17.40 -2.43
CA LEU A 124 -0.92 -18.82 -2.42
C LEU A 124 -2.03 -19.77 -2.92
N LYS A 125 -3.30 -19.42 -2.75
CA LYS A 125 -4.45 -20.21 -3.21
C LYS A 125 -4.80 -19.96 -4.68
N SER A 126 -4.23 -18.93 -5.29
CA SER A 126 -4.52 -18.55 -6.67
C SER A 126 -3.85 -19.50 -7.65
N GLU A 127 -4.55 -19.86 -8.73
CA GLU A 127 -3.99 -20.67 -9.83
C GLU A 127 -2.83 -19.99 -10.57
N LEU A 128 -2.67 -18.67 -10.39
CA LEU A 128 -1.64 -17.86 -11.03
C LEU A 128 -0.27 -17.92 -10.31
N TYR A 129 -0.25 -18.39 -9.05
CA TYR A 129 0.96 -18.52 -8.23
C TYR A 129 1.59 -19.90 -8.41
#